data_AF-A0AB35Q8P1-F1
#
_entry.id   AF-A0AB35Q8P1-F1
#
_cell.length_a   1.000
_cell.length_b   1.000
_cell.length_c   1.000
_cell.angle_alpha   90.00
_cell.angle_beta   90.00
_cell.angle_gamma   90.00
#
_symmetry.space_group_name_H-M   'P 1'
#
loop_
_entity.id
_entity.type
_entity.pdbx_description
1 polymer ?
#
loop_
_entity_poly.entity_id
_entity_poly.type
_entity_poly.pdbx_seq_one_letter_code
_entity_poly.pdbx_strand_id
1 'polypeptide(L)'
;HEDVISDLGQIVVQRGVPGIDDRENTGSDGHKRHGDSAYAIFLAFLASKEDCQRYELHRLNTPQQQRNSDSHRQLRITRGLKNQRGLL
;
A
#
# COMPACT_ATOMS: atom_id res chain seq x y z
N HIS A 1 -12.17 -14.15 18.62
CA HIS A 1 -11.42 -13.22 19.48
C HIS A 1 -10.16 -13.84 20.08
N GLU A 2 -10.08 -15.17 20.21
CA GLU A 2 -8.87 -15.89 20.69
C GLU A 2 -7.61 -15.54 19.89
N ASP A 3 -7.74 -15.35 18.57
CA ASP A 3 -6.62 -15.06 17.67
C ASP A 3 -5.90 -13.74 17.98
N VAL A 4 -6.63 -12.68 18.33
CA VAL A 4 -6.03 -11.36 18.61
C VAL A 4 -5.25 -11.38 19.91
N ILE A 5 -5.77 -12.09 20.92
CA ILE A 5 -5.11 -12.23 22.22
C ILE A 5 -3.84 -13.08 22.06
N SER A 6 -3.91 -14.15 21.26
CA SER A 6 -2.76 -15.00 20.94
C SER A 6 -1.64 -14.19 20.27
N ASP A 7 -1.96 -13.41 19.24
CA ASP A 7 -0.96 -12.59 18.52
C ASP A 7 -0.31 -11.54 19.43
N LEU A 8 -1.09 -10.86 20.29
CA LEU A 8 -0.54 -9.90 21.25
C LEU A 8 0.38 -10.57 22.28
N GLY A 9 0.09 -11.82 22.64
CA GLY A 9 0.92 -12.62 23.53
C GLY A 9 2.28 -13.00 22.94
N GLN A 10 2.48 -12.87 21.62
CA GLN A 10 3.74 -13.16 20.95
C GLN A 10 4.73 -11.99 20.96
N ILE A 11 4.35 -10.82 21.50
CA ILE A 11 5.25 -9.67 21.58
C ILE A 11 6.37 -9.99 22.59
N VAL A 12 7.61 -9.98 22.11
CA VAL A 12 8.80 -10.30 22.90
C VAL A 12 9.91 -9.29 22.64
N VAL A 13 10.87 -9.19 23.57
CA VAL A 13 12.09 -8.43 23.38
C VAL A 13 13.22 -9.37 22.98
N GLN A 14 13.65 -9.29 21.72
CA GLN A 14 14.75 -10.10 21.20
C GLN A 14 16.00 -9.22 21.10
N ARG A 15 17.03 -9.54 21.90
CA ARG A 15 18.32 -8.79 21.91
C ARG A 15 18.15 -7.28 22.12
N GLY A 16 17.18 -6.90 22.95
CA GLY A 16 16.85 -5.50 23.25
C GLY A 16 15.93 -4.82 22.24
N VAL A 17 15.51 -5.53 21.17
CA VAL A 17 14.58 -5.00 20.16
C VAL A 17 13.20 -5.64 20.36
N PRO A 18 12.11 -4.88 20.54
CA PRO A 18 10.77 -5.43 20.58
C PRO A 18 10.37 -5.96 19.20
N GLY A 19 9.76 -7.14 19.16
CA GLY A 19 9.30 -7.80 17.94
C GLY A 19 8.30 -8.91 18.23
N ILE A 20 7.92 -9.67 17.21
CA ILE A 20 7.03 -10.83 17.32
C ILE A 20 7.87 -12.11 17.32
N ASP A 21 7.59 -13.04 18.24
CA ASP A 21 8.20 -14.37 18.22
C ASP A 21 7.58 -15.22 17.10
N ASP A 22 8.31 -15.40 16.00
CA ASP A 22 7.90 -16.17 14.82
C ASP A 22 8.12 -17.69 14.99
N ARG A 23 8.42 -18.15 16.22
CA ARG A 23 8.57 -19.58 16.52
C ARG A 23 7.22 -20.29 16.48
N GLU A 24 6.99 -21.00 15.38
CA GLU A 24 6.00 -22.07 15.20
C GLU A 24 4.60 -21.81 15.76
N ASN A 25 4.05 -20.61 15.54
CA ASN A 25 2.64 -20.40 15.84
C ASN A 25 1.82 -20.81 14.61
N THR A 26 1.46 -22.08 14.55
CA THR A 26 0.55 -22.59 13.51
C THR A 26 -0.87 -22.35 13.99
N GLY A 27 -1.68 -21.65 13.20
CA GLY A 27 -3.08 -21.41 13.49
C GLY A 27 -3.87 -22.71 13.52
N SER A 28 -5.08 -22.66 14.09
CA SER A 28 -6.01 -23.80 14.10
C SER A 28 -6.38 -24.30 12.70
N ASP A 29 -6.11 -23.48 11.67
CA ASP A 29 -6.28 -23.76 10.25
C ASP A 29 -5.05 -24.40 9.57
N GLY A 30 -3.94 -24.57 10.30
CA GLY A 30 -2.71 -25.17 9.80
C GLY A 30 -1.75 -24.18 9.12
N HIS A 31 -2.05 -22.89 9.07
CA HIS A 31 -1.16 -21.89 8.47
C HIS A 31 -0.26 -21.24 9.52
N LYS A 32 0.93 -20.81 9.08
CA LYS A 32 1.81 -20.00 9.95
C LYS A 32 1.13 -18.67 10.28
N ARG A 33 1.19 -18.29 11.56
CA ARG A 33 0.69 -17.03 12.06
C ARG A 33 1.83 -16.05 12.24
N HIS A 34 1.68 -14.90 11.61
CA HIS A 34 2.69 -13.85 11.60
C HIS A 34 2.46 -12.76 12.65
N GLY A 35 1.40 -12.87 13.47
CA GLY A 35 1.05 -11.85 14.46
C GLY A 35 0.43 -10.59 13.84
N ASP A 36 -0.26 -10.72 12.71
CA ASP A 36 -0.77 -9.60 11.91
C ASP A 36 -1.67 -8.65 12.72
N SER A 37 -2.44 -9.17 13.67
CA SER A 37 -3.29 -8.31 14.51
C SER A 37 -2.49 -7.47 15.50
N ALA A 38 -1.36 -7.98 16.03
CA ALA A 38 -0.44 -7.20 16.86
C ALA A 38 0.21 -6.07 16.05
N TYR A 39 0.64 -6.35 14.82
CA TYR A 39 1.15 -5.33 13.90
C TYR A 39 0.08 -4.29 13.55
N ALA A 40 -1.14 -4.73 13.24
CA ALA A 40 -2.24 -3.83 12.91
C ALA A 40 -2.57 -2.86 14.06
N ILE A 41 -2.64 -3.36 15.29
CA ILE A 41 -2.88 -2.52 16.48
C ILE A 41 -1.72 -1.54 16.69
N PHE A 42 -0.47 -2.00 16.54
CA PHE A 42 0.69 -1.14 16.68
C PHE A 42 0.69 0.00 15.65
N LEU A 43 0.42 -0.32 14.37
CA LEU A 43 0.31 0.68 13.32
C LEU A 43 -0.86 1.64 13.56
N ALA A 44 -2.01 1.13 14.02
CA ALA A 44 -3.15 1.97 14.38
C ALA A 44 -2.81 2.94 15.52
N PHE A 45 -2.05 2.49 16.53
CA PHE A 45 -1.57 3.35 17.60
C PHE A 45 -0.63 4.44 17.07
N LEU A 46 0.33 4.09 16.20
CA LEU A 46 1.21 5.08 15.57
C LEU A 46 0.42 6.12 14.76
N ALA A 47 -0.50 5.66 13.91
CA ALA A 47 -1.37 6.52 13.11
C ALA A 47 -2.24 7.43 13.99
N SER A 48 -2.73 6.93 15.14
CA SER A 48 -3.52 7.74 16.08
C SER A 48 -2.73 8.88 16.74
N LYS A 49 -1.40 8.83 16.69
CA LYS A 49 -0.49 9.86 17.23
C LYS A 49 0.08 10.76 16.14
N GLU A 50 -0.20 10.47 14.87
CA GLU A 50 0.24 11.28 13.74
C GLU A 50 -0.61 12.54 13.66
N ASP A 51 0.02 13.67 13.35
CA ASP A 51 -0.68 14.92 13.12
C ASP A 51 -1.50 14.80 11.82
N CYS A 52 -2.79 15.11 11.90
CA CYS A 52 -3.67 15.05 10.74
C CYS A 52 -3.28 16.14 9.73
N GLN A 53 -2.53 15.75 8.70
CA GLN A 53 -2.06 16.67 7.67
C GLN A 53 -3.14 16.81 6.60
N ARG A 54 -3.80 17.98 6.58
CA ARG A 54 -4.83 18.28 5.59
C ARG A 54 -4.18 18.59 4.24
N TYR A 55 -4.33 17.68 3.29
CA TYR A 55 -3.97 17.93 1.90
C TYR A 55 -5.11 18.69 1.22
N GLU A 56 -4.85 19.93 0.82
CA GLU A 56 -5.79 20.73 0.04
C GLU A 56 -5.51 20.59 -1.47
N LEU A 57 -6.57 20.57 -2.27
CA LEU A 57 -6.46 20.49 -3.71
C LEU A 57 -6.20 21.90 -4.28
N HIS A 58 -4.95 22.19 -4.61
CA HIS A 58 -4.63 23.37 -5.40
C HIS A 58 -4.88 23.09 -6.89
N ARG A 59 -5.91 23.72 -7.44
CA ARG A 59 -6.12 23.71 -8.90
C ARG A 59 -4.99 24.53 -9.52
N LEU A 60 -4.14 23.88 -10.31
CA LEU A 60 -3.19 24.60 -11.16
C LEU A 60 -4.00 25.48 -12.12
N ASN A 61 -3.74 26.78 -12.13
CA ASN A 61 -4.28 27.66 -13.17
C ASN A 61 -3.68 27.19 -14.49
N THR A 62 -4.47 26.46 -15.28
CA THR A 62 -4.09 26.16 -16.66
C THR A 62 -4.05 27.49 -17.40
N PRO A 63 -2.89 27.98 -17.85
CA PRO A 63 -2.89 29.12 -18.76
C PRO A 63 -3.72 28.69 -19.97
N GLN A 64 -4.75 29.48 -20.29
CA GLN A 64 -5.60 29.29 -21.45
C GLN A 64 -4.70 29.20 -22.68
N GLN A 65 -4.38 27.98 -23.11
CA GLN A 65 -3.67 27.76 -24.35
C GLN A 65 -4.56 28.33 -25.45
N GLN A 66 -4.17 29.49 -25.97
CA GLN A 66 -4.61 29.98 -27.26
C GLN A 66 -4.38 28.83 -28.24
N ARG A 67 -5.47 28.15 -28.59
CA ARG A 67 -5.52 27.21 -29.71
C ARG A 67 -5.29 28.04 -30.98
N ASN A 68 -4.03 28.24 -31.35
CA ASN A 68 -3.71 28.27 -32.76
C ASN A 68 -3.90 26.82 -33.25
N SER A 69 -4.88 26.65 -34.13
CA SER A 69 -4.98 25.47 -34.98
C SER A 69 -3.66 25.29 -35.74
N ASP A 70 -3.39 24.07 -36.15
CA ASP A 70 -2.29 23.70 -37.05
C ASP A 70 -0.94 23.44 -36.37
N SER A 71 -0.91 22.36 -35.60
CA SER A 71 0.26 21.49 -35.58
C SER A 71 -0.21 20.08 -35.23
N HIS A 72 -0.37 19.24 -36.27
CA HIS A 72 -0.49 17.79 -36.12
C HIS A 72 0.60 17.29 -35.16
N ARG A 73 0.23 16.95 -33.92
CA ARG A 73 1.14 16.32 -32.97
C ARG A 73 1.49 14.93 -33.48
N GLN A 74 2.66 14.80 -34.10
CA GLN A 74 3.21 13.52 -34.50
C GLN A 74 3.69 12.78 -33.25
N LEU A 75 2.84 11.91 -32.69
CA LEU A 75 3.23 11.01 -31.60
C LEU A 75 4.07 9.86 -32.18
N ARG A 76 5.36 9.87 -31.87
CA ARG A 76 6.28 8.76 -32.21
C ARG A 76 6.07 7.62 -31.20
N ILE A 77 5.11 6.74 -31.48
CA ILE A 77 4.91 5.50 -30.71
C ILE A 77 6.06 4.56 -31.03
N THR A 78 7.10 4.55 -30.19
CA THR A 78 8.16 3.55 -30.28
C THR A 78 7.79 2.32 -29.46
N ARG A 79 7.47 1.24 -30.18
CA ARG A 79 7.71 -0.17 -29.85
C ARG A 79 6.92 -0.75 -28.66
N GLY A 80 5.84 -1.49 -28.93
CA GLY A 80 5.26 -2.35 -27.88
C GLY A 80 4.04 -3.22 -28.17
N LEU A 81 3.17 -2.91 -29.15
CA LEU A 81 1.97 -3.71 -29.41
C LEU A 81 2.04 -4.34 -30.80
N LYS A 82 2.70 -5.50 -30.87
CA LYS A 82 2.60 -6.41 -32.02
C LYS A 82 1.40 -7.35 -31.78
N ASN A 83 0.40 -7.20 -32.65
CA ASN A 83 -0.46 -8.27 -33.15
C ASN A 83 -1.35 -9.02 -32.13
N GLN A 84 -2.54 -8.51 -31.85
CA GLN A 84 -3.71 -9.37 -31.66
C GLN A 84 -4.63 -9.21 -32.87
N ARG A 85 -4.74 -10.30 -33.63
CA ARG A 85 -5.52 -10.45 -34.84
C ARG A 85 -7.01 -10.37 -34.51
N GLY A 86 -7.73 -9.58 -35.31
CA GLY A 86 -9.09 -9.82 -35.82
C GLY A 86 -10.19 -10.23 -34.84
N LEU A 87 -11.10 -9.29 -34.55
CA LEU A 87 -12.51 -9.57 -34.35
C LEU A 87 -13.25 -9.06 -35.59
N LEU A 88 -13.57 -9.99 -36.49
CA LEU A 88 -14.73 -9.93 -37.39
C LEU A 88 -15.71 -10.98 -36.87
#